data_AF-A0A1R1J740-F1
#
_entry.id   AF-A0A1R1J740-F1
#
_cell.length_a   1.000
_cell.length_b   1.000
_cell.length_c   1.000
_cell.angle_alpha   90.00
_cell.angle_beta   90.00
_cell.angle_gamma   90.00
#
_symmetry.space_group_name_H-M   'P 1'
#
loop_
_entity.id
_entity.type
_entity.pdbx_description
1 polymer ?
#
loop_
_entity_poly.entity_id
_entity_poly.type
_entity_poly.pdbx_seq_one_letter_code
_entity_poly.pdbx_strand_id
1 'polypeptide(L)'
;MSKTGKQRTHKVGTQTLHVNRIQPTTLGRMPLYAICTPDRWGLRYSDEDPDRHDQLMYPVAQDYVRAIQNVLVTQVQWGDAYFGPVGATPVLKLHWPLDGKGQTDKLADLVRPIITAALTSPTAGFGIPENGVPIQLGLYAPSPNNPPGEQGAFRPNDWSLLLSVSELAPMFRIRKAEPPSNMADRRQQLDPLKVFADTLYHEARHCQQWFWIYALVQQHPDNFETIPNIAKWPSVLSNSYATHNTSEGKSQAQSIVELTAKHRIPNDTATLISLKRMAIGQYVYTLNVWRRLKYRPPYLAHATAMESEYQRAHAAATDLLQHVGIGGTPIDVDAMVAEPNTCYCDYTARPWENDAFFCGEMATAYWDAELGLALKTHQVDQCSRAYELADAHHKLAVRVAGDRTGAEDADGGH
;
A
#
# COMPACT_ATOMS: atom_id res chain seq x y z
N MET A 1 6.34 -47.47 14.06
CA MET A 1 5.15 -47.09 13.27
C MET A 1 4.10 -46.51 14.19
N SER A 2 3.88 -45.19 14.16
CA SER A 2 2.75 -44.53 14.82
C SER A 2 2.34 -43.30 14.01
N LYS A 3 1.12 -43.39 13.47
CA LYS A 3 0.14 -42.34 13.11
C LYS A 3 0.64 -41.08 12.39
N THR A 4 0.50 -41.12 11.07
CA THR A 4 0.08 -40.01 10.18
C THR A 4 -0.09 -38.65 10.87
N GLY A 5 0.96 -37.83 10.87
CA GLY A 5 0.82 -36.40 11.14
C GLY A 5 -0.10 -35.81 10.08
N LYS A 6 -1.25 -35.27 10.48
CA LYS A 6 -2.13 -34.53 9.58
C LYS A 6 -1.31 -33.41 8.93
N GLN A 7 -1.12 -33.50 7.62
CA GLN A 7 -0.51 -32.43 6.84
C GLN A 7 -1.34 -31.16 7.05
N ARG A 8 -0.71 -30.11 7.59
CA ARG A 8 -1.39 -28.83 7.85
C ARG A 8 -1.85 -28.24 6.52
N THR A 9 -2.99 -27.55 6.51
CA THR A 9 -3.57 -26.94 5.30
C THR A 9 -4.11 -25.54 5.60
N HIS A 10 -4.06 -24.63 4.63
CA HIS A 10 -4.75 -23.34 4.67
C HIS A 10 -5.72 -23.20 3.50
N LYS A 11 -6.91 -22.67 3.76
CA LYS A 11 -7.85 -22.28 2.70
C LYS A 11 -7.58 -20.86 2.19
N VAL A 12 -7.69 -20.65 0.89
CA VAL A 12 -7.47 -19.36 0.23
C VAL A 12 -8.46 -19.22 -0.95
N GLY A 13 -9.40 -18.30 -0.86
CA GLY A 13 -10.56 -18.22 -1.76
C GLY A 13 -11.36 -19.53 -1.76
N THR A 14 -11.48 -20.16 -2.94
CA THR A 14 -12.15 -21.47 -3.10
C THR A 14 -11.20 -22.67 -2.96
N GLN A 15 -9.92 -22.44 -2.67
CA GLN A 15 -8.86 -23.45 -2.75
C GLN A 15 -8.36 -23.86 -1.36
N THR A 16 -7.85 -25.09 -1.24
CA THR A 16 -7.16 -25.57 -0.04
C THR A 16 -5.70 -25.88 -0.39
N LEU A 17 -4.77 -25.21 0.29
CA LEU A 17 -3.33 -25.33 0.11
C LEU A 17 -2.72 -26.15 1.25
N HIS A 18 -1.72 -26.97 0.94
CA HIS A 18 -0.98 -27.71 1.97
C HIS A 18 0.17 -26.87 2.53
N VAL A 19 0.22 -26.76 3.85
CA VAL A 19 1.32 -26.15 4.61
C VAL A 19 2.48 -27.13 4.62
N ASN A 20 3.65 -26.63 4.23
CA ASN A 20 4.92 -27.35 4.24
C ASN A 20 4.99 -28.55 3.31
N ARG A 21 5.28 -28.27 2.04
CA ARG A 21 6.56 -28.74 1.50
C ARG A 21 7.31 -27.53 0.95
N ILE A 22 8.58 -27.39 1.31
CA ILE A 22 9.59 -26.76 0.46
C ILE A 22 9.66 -27.68 -0.76
N GLN A 23 8.68 -27.58 -1.65
CA GLN A 23 8.72 -28.28 -2.90
C GLN A 23 9.31 -27.31 -3.92
N PRO A 24 10.24 -27.80 -4.77
CA PRO A 24 10.55 -27.09 -5.98
C PRO A 24 9.25 -26.75 -6.71
N THR A 25 9.26 -25.69 -7.50
CA THR A 25 8.18 -25.51 -8.49
C THR A 25 8.02 -26.80 -9.31
N THR A 26 6.91 -26.96 -10.04
CA THR A 26 6.71 -28.11 -10.96
C THR A 26 7.86 -28.31 -11.97
N LEU A 27 8.82 -27.37 -12.03
CA LEU A 27 10.06 -27.38 -12.80
C LEU A 27 11.33 -27.80 -12.03
N GLY A 28 11.22 -28.31 -10.79
CA GLY A 28 12.38 -28.84 -10.06
C GLY A 28 13.38 -27.80 -9.54
N ARG A 29 13.03 -26.50 -9.55
CA ARG A 29 13.87 -25.40 -9.03
C ARG A 29 13.51 -25.06 -7.58
N MET A 30 14.51 -24.79 -6.73
CA MET A 30 14.25 -24.21 -5.39
C MET A 30 13.30 -23.00 -5.57
N PRO A 31 12.25 -22.86 -4.74
CA PRO A 31 11.47 -21.64 -4.74
C PRO A 31 12.43 -20.46 -4.53
N LEU A 32 12.52 -19.58 -5.53
CA LEU A 32 13.31 -18.37 -5.45
C LEU A 32 12.50 -17.43 -4.54
N TYR A 33 12.88 -17.34 -3.27
CA TYR A 33 12.16 -16.49 -2.32
C TYR A 33 12.56 -15.02 -2.53
N ALA A 34 11.63 -14.22 -3.02
CA ALA A 34 11.21 -13.07 -2.24
C ALA A 34 9.69 -12.95 -2.23
N ILE A 35 9.18 -12.71 -1.03
CA ILE A 35 7.83 -13.13 -0.69
C ILE A 35 6.80 -12.01 -0.93
N CYS A 36 7.17 -11.16 -1.87
CA CYS A 36 6.46 -10.00 -2.38
C CYS A 36 5.87 -10.25 -3.78
N THR A 37 6.06 -11.45 -4.37
CA THR A 37 5.49 -11.87 -5.66
C THR A 37 4.00 -12.15 -5.75
N PRO A 38 3.27 -12.57 -4.69
CA PRO A 38 1.85 -12.88 -4.88
C PRO A 38 1.02 -11.61 -5.12
N ASP A 39 1.60 -10.42 -5.01
CA ASP A 39 0.89 -9.15 -5.14
C ASP A 39 0.85 -8.60 -6.57
N ARG A 40 1.12 -9.42 -7.60
CA ARG A 40 1.13 -9.01 -9.03
C ARG A 40 -0.28 -8.85 -9.63
N TRP A 41 -1.10 -8.02 -9.00
CA TRP A 41 -2.49 -7.78 -9.40
C TRP A 41 -2.85 -6.30 -9.26
N GLY A 42 -3.89 -5.87 -9.98
CA GLY A 42 -4.41 -4.49 -9.89
C GLY A 42 -3.36 -3.45 -10.29
N LEU A 43 -3.12 -2.43 -9.46
CA LEU A 43 -2.11 -1.40 -9.70
C LEU A 43 -0.69 -1.97 -9.82
N ARG A 44 -0.39 -3.07 -9.10
CA ARG A 44 0.91 -3.76 -9.20
C ARG A 44 0.92 -4.85 -10.28
N TYR A 45 -0.14 -4.95 -11.10
CA TYR A 45 -0.14 -5.94 -12.16
C TYR A 45 1.11 -5.78 -13.03
N SER A 46 1.74 -6.93 -13.28
CA SER A 46 2.93 -7.00 -14.09
C SER A 46 2.98 -8.26 -14.91
N ASP A 47 3.63 -8.17 -16.05
CA ASP A 47 3.96 -9.30 -16.92
C ASP A 47 5.45 -9.29 -17.28
N GLU A 48 5.96 -10.42 -17.78
CA GLU A 48 7.33 -10.48 -18.28
C GLU A 48 7.53 -9.47 -19.42
N ASP A 49 8.65 -8.76 -19.39
CA ASP A 49 9.04 -7.88 -20.48
C ASP A 49 9.48 -8.72 -21.69
N PRO A 50 8.82 -8.60 -22.86
CA PRO A 50 9.15 -9.40 -24.03
C PRO A 50 10.54 -9.08 -24.60
N ASP A 51 11.06 -7.88 -24.36
CA ASP A 51 12.33 -7.39 -24.90
C ASP A 51 13.47 -7.48 -23.87
N ARG A 52 13.14 -7.51 -22.57
CA ARG A 52 14.11 -7.56 -21.46
C ARG A 52 13.85 -8.77 -20.58
N HIS A 53 14.43 -9.91 -20.96
CA HIS A 53 14.40 -11.13 -20.15
C HIS A 53 14.74 -10.83 -18.67
N ASP A 54 13.95 -11.41 -17.76
CA ASP A 54 13.99 -11.24 -16.30
C ASP A 54 13.50 -9.88 -15.74
N GLN A 55 13.06 -8.93 -16.57
CA GLN A 55 12.38 -7.71 -16.11
C GLN A 55 10.86 -7.83 -16.22
N LEU A 56 10.17 -7.15 -15.31
CA LEU A 56 8.72 -7.04 -15.33
C LEU A 56 8.28 -5.68 -15.89
N MET A 57 7.19 -5.69 -16.66
CA MET A 57 6.48 -4.51 -17.13
C MET A 57 5.22 -4.30 -16.30
N TYR A 58 4.92 -3.05 -15.95
CA TYR A 58 3.78 -2.67 -15.11
C TYR A 58 2.86 -1.73 -15.89
N PRO A 59 1.98 -2.27 -16.75
CA PRO A 59 1.21 -1.46 -17.69
C PRO A 59 0.29 -0.45 -17.01
N VAL A 60 -0.31 -0.80 -15.87
CA VAL A 60 -1.18 0.13 -15.12
C VAL A 60 -0.38 1.32 -14.57
N ALA A 61 0.83 1.08 -14.07
CA ALA A 61 1.72 2.14 -13.58
C ALA A 61 2.22 3.01 -14.74
N GLN A 62 2.57 2.40 -15.87
CA GLN A 62 2.99 3.11 -17.08
C GLN A 62 1.91 4.08 -17.57
N ASP A 63 0.69 3.60 -17.74
CA ASP A 63 -0.44 4.43 -18.23
C ASP A 63 -0.77 5.54 -17.24
N TYR A 64 -0.78 5.22 -15.95
CA TYR A 64 -0.96 6.20 -14.87
C TYR A 64 0.07 7.32 -14.95
N VAL A 65 1.36 6.97 -15.01
CA VAL A 65 2.46 7.93 -15.00
C VAL A 65 2.43 8.83 -16.22
N ARG A 66 2.21 8.26 -17.41
CA ARG A 66 2.09 9.06 -18.63
C ARG A 66 0.98 10.11 -18.50
N ALA A 67 -0.17 9.72 -17.97
CA ALA A 67 -1.31 10.61 -17.80
C ALA A 67 -1.06 11.68 -16.72
N ILE A 68 -0.58 11.31 -15.54
CA ILE A 68 -0.34 12.24 -14.43
C ILE A 68 0.81 13.19 -14.73
N GLN A 69 1.90 12.71 -15.32
CA GLN A 69 3.02 13.57 -15.71
C GLN A 69 2.56 14.59 -16.75
N ASN A 70 1.76 14.17 -17.74
CA ASN A 70 1.18 15.10 -18.71
C ASN A 70 0.35 16.20 -18.02
N VAL A 71 -0.54 15.85 -17.10
CA VAL A 71 -1.34 16.84 -16.35
C VAL A 71 -0.46 17.78 -15.52
N LEU A 72 0.39 17.23 -14.65
CA LEU A 72 1.17 18.03 -13.69
C LEU A 72 2.24 18.92 -14.37
N VAL A 73 2.80 18.49 -15.50
CA VAL A 73 3.87 19.22 -16.21
C VAL A 73 3.30 20.17 -17.26
N THR A 74 2.29 19.74 -18.03
CA THR A 74 1.84 20.49 -19.21
C THR A 74 0.56 21.28 -19.01
N GLN A 75 -0.23 20.97 -17.98
CA GLN A 75 -1.52 21.63 -17.76
C GLN A 75 -1.53 22.55 -16.54
N VAL A 76 -0.62 22.33 -15.59
CA VAL A 76 -0.55 23.12 -14.35
C VAL A 76 0.62 24.10 -14.40
N GLN A 77 0.34 25.36 -14.06
CA GLN A 77 1.33 26.38 -13.75
C GLN A 77 1.47 26.49 -12.22
N TRP A 78 2.70 26.33 -11.73
CA TRP A 78 3.07 26.31 -10.33
C TRP A 78 3.73 27.64 -9.94
N GLY A 79 2.94 28.61 -9.47
CA GLY A 79 3.41 29.98 -9.26
C GLY A 79 3.82 30.60 -10.59
N ASP A 80 5.09 31.01 -10.71
CA ASP A 80 5.63 31.58 -11.95
C ASP A 80 6.12 30.50 -12.94
N ALA A 81 6.26 29.24 -12.51
CA ALA A 81 6.79 28.17 -13.33
C ALA A 81 5.71 27.44 -14.11
N TYR A 82 5.84 27.41 -15.43
CA TYR A 82 5.05 26.57 -16.33
C TYR A 82 5.98 25.72 -17.20
N PHE A 83 5.78 24.40 -17.17
CA PHE A 83 6.66 23.42 -17.82
C PHE A 83 6.09 22.84 -19.11
N GLY A 84 4.91 23.33 -19.54
CA GLY A 84 4.28 22.92 -20.79
C GLY A 84 5.02 23.42 -22.03
N PRO A 85 4.55 23.03 -23.23
CA PRO A 85 5.14 23.45 -24.48
C PRO A 85 5.20 24.98 -24.63
N VAL A 86 6.23 25.48 -25.32
CA VAL A 86 6.38 26.92 -25.58
C VAL A 86 5.14 27.46 -26.30
N GLY A 87 4.54 28.52 -25.74
CA GLY A 87 3.32 29.14 -26.27
C GLY A 87 2.02 28.46 -25.86
N ALA A 88 2.06 27.37 -25.10
CA ALA A 88 0.86 26.75 -24.53
C ALA A 88 0.31 27.59 -23.36
N THR A 89 -1.01 27.51 -23.16
CA THR A 89 -1.70 28.13 -22.02
C THR A 89 -1.99 27.07 -20.97
N PRO A 90 -1.61 27.27 -19.70
CA PRO A 90 -1.94 26.33 -18.64
C PRO A 90 -3.46 26.26 -18.42
N VAL A 91 -3.96 25.05 -18.16
CA VAL A 91 -5.36 24.79 -17.79
C VAL A 91 -5.63 25.28 -16.37
N LEU A 92 -4.68 25.09 -15.46
CA LEU A 92 -4.79 25.49 -14.05
C LEU A 92 -3.57 26.30 -13.63
N LYS A 93 -3.80 27.44 -12.99
CA LYS A 93 -2.77 28.27 -12.37
C LYS A 93 -2.95 28.20 -10.86
N LEU A 94 -1.88 27.84 -10.17
CA LEU A 94 -1.86 27.70 -8.72
C LEU A 94 -0.91 28.74 -8.10
N HIS A 95 -1.22 29.20 -6.91
CA HIS A 95 -0.37 30.05 -6.08
C HIS A 95 -0.12 29.40 -4.71
N TRP A 96 1.00 29.75 -4.07
CA TRP A 96 1.32 29.33 -2.71
C TRP A 96 0.89 30.41 -1.69
N PRO A 97 0.36 30.05 -0.51
CA PRO A 97 -0.01 28.70 -0.09
C PRO A 97 -1.16 28.12 -0.92
N LEU A 98 -1.19 26.79 -1.02
CA LEU A 98 -2.36 26.06 -1.50
C LEU A 98 -3.43 26.05 -0.40
N ASP A 99 -3.95 27.23 -0.06
CA ASP A 99 -4.98 27.41 0.94
C ASP A 99 -6.38 27.51 0.30
N GLY A 100 -7.35 26.91 1.00
CA GLY A 100 -8.76 26.95 0.61
C GLY A 100 -9.20 25.89 -0.41
N LYS A 101 -10.44 25.43 -0.24
CA LYS A 101 -11.11 24.43 -1.09
C LYS A 101 -10.99 24.71 -2.60
N GLY A 102 -10.86 25.97 -3.02
CA GLY A 102 -10.85 26.32 -4.45
C GLY A 102 -9.63 25.85 -5.26
N GLN A 103 -8.41 25.91 -4.74
CA GLN A 103 -7.20 25.52 -5.50
C GLN A 103 -6.95 24.02 -5.43
N THR A 104 -7.12 23.44 -4.25
CA THR A 104 -6.93 22.01 -4.00
C THR A 104 -8.01 21.17 -4.68
N ASP A 105 -9.28 21.60 -4.66
CA ASP A 105 -10.36 20.87 -5.34
C ASP A 105 -10.14 20.87 -6.87
N LYS A 106 -9.72 22.00 -7.47
CA LYS A 106 -9.42 22.07 -8.91
C LYS A 106 -8.26 21.17 -9.32
N LEU A 107 -7.22 21.08 -8.49
CA LEU A 107 -6.11 20.15 -8.74
C LEU A 107 -6.59 18.70 -8.60
N ALA A 108 -7.39 18.41 -7.56
CA ALA A 108 -7.99 17.09 -7.38
C ALA A 108 -8.90 16.70 -8.55
N ASP A 109 -9.67 17.64 -9.11
CA ASP A 109 -10.53 17.42 -10.29
C ASP A 109 -9.73 17.06 -11.55
N LEU A 110 -8.56 17.65 -11.75
CA LEU A 110 -7.67 17.29 -12.86
C LEU A 110 -7.05 15.90 -12.69
N VAL A 111 -6.75 15.51 -11.45
CA VAL A 111 -6.04 14.27 -11.13
C VAL A 111 -6.99 13.08 -10.98
N ARG A 112 -8.22 13.31 -10.53
CA ARG A 112 -9.22 12.28 -10.26
C ARG A 112 -9.48 11.35 -11.44
N PRO A 113 -9.65 11.81 -12.70
CA PRO A 113 -9.87 10.90 -13.83
C PRO A 113 -8.71 9.92 -14.03
N ILE A 114 -7.47 10.36 -13.75
CA ILE A 114 -6.27 9.55 -13.92
C ILE A 114 -6.23 8.42 -12.89
N ILE A 115 -6.52 8.74 -11.62
CA ILE A 115 -6.57 7.72 -10.56
C ILE A 115 -7.79 6.82 -10.70
N THR A 116 -8.92 7.34 -11.16
CA THR A 116 -10.09 6.54 -11.49
C THR A 116 -9.72 5.49 -12.54
N ALA A 117 -9.07 5.89 -13.64
CA ALA A 117 -8.65 4.97 -14.70
C ALA A 117 -7.66 3.90 -14.20
N ALA A 118 -6.71 4.27 -13.32
CA ALA A 118 -5.78 3.33 -12.73
C ALA A 118 -6.48 2.30 -11.82
N LEU A 119 -7.35 2.78 -10.92
CA LEU A 119 -8.08 1.94 -9.96
C LEU A 119 -9.09 1.00 -10.63
N THR A 120 -9.73 1.45 -11.71
CA THR A 120 -10.75 0.68 -12.44
C THR A 120 -10.19 -0.10 -13.62
N SER A 121 -8.85 -0.06 -13.83
CA SER A 121 -8.21 -0.75 -14.95
C SER A 121 -8.62 -2.22 -14.98
N PRO A 122 -9.20 -2.72 -16.09
CA PRO A 122 -9.63 -4.11 -16.18
C PRO A 122 -8.45 -5.08 -16.33
N THR A 123 -7.23 -4.55 -16.44
CA THR A 123 -6.00 -5.32 -16.60
C THR A 123 -5.88 -6.36 -15.50
N ALA A 124 -5.81 -7.63 -15.90
CA ALA A 124 -5.77 -8.80 -15.03
C ALA A 124 -6.94 -8.98 -14.06
N GLY A 125 -8.05 -8.25 -14.26
CA GLY A 125 -9.32 -8.48 -13.57
C GLY A 125 -9.42 -7.95 -12.13
N PHE A 126 -8.42 -7.24 -11.63
CA PHE A 126 -8.39 -6.72 -10.24
C PHE A 126 -8.61 -5.20 -10.14
N GLY A 127 -9.08 -4.55 -11.20
CA GLY A 127 -9.65 -3.21 -11.11
C GLY A 127 -10.90 -3.20 -10.23
N ILE A 128 -11.05 -2.19 -9.38
CA ILE A 128 -12.27 -2.02 -8.58
C ILE A 128 -13.38 -1.42 -9.48
N PRO A 129 -14.66 -1.67 -9.18
CA PRO A 129 -15.74 -0.99 -9.90
C PRO A 129 -15.68 0.53 -9.67
N GLU A 130 -16.24 1.31 -10.59
CA GLU A 130 -16.17 2.78 -10.56
C GLU A 130 -16.76 3.40 -9.28
N ASN A 131 -17.86 2.84 -8.78
CA ASN A 131 -18.44 3.23 -7.48
C ASN A 131 -17.60 2.80 -6.27
N GLY A 132 -16.53 2.03 -6.50
CA GLY A 132 -15.48 1.68 -5.55
C GLY A 132 -14.43 2.78 -5.37
N VAL A 133 -14.32 3.71 -6.32
CA VAL A 133 -13.30 4.78 -6.31
C VAL A 133 -13.67 5.85 -5.27
N PRO A 134 -12.72 6.34 -4.45
CA PRO A 134 -12.99 7.37 -3.44
C PRO A 134 -13.62 8.63 -4.03
N ILE A 135 -14.80 9.00 -3.54
CA ILE A 135 -15.44 10.28 -3.90
C ILE A 135 -14.62 11.41 -3.29
N GLN A 136 -14.10 11.22 -2.08
CA GLN A 136 -13.19 12.18 -1.45
C GLN A 136 -11.74 11.87 -1.84
N LEU A 137 -11.33 12.37 -3.01
CA LEU A 137 -9.93 12.57 -3.36
C LEU A 137 -9.60 14.03 -3.05
N GLY A 138 -8.86 14.28 -1.98
CA GLY A 138 -8.64 15.62 -1.46
C GLY A 138 -7.17 15.92 -1.21
N LEU A 139 -6.84 17.21 -1.13
CA LEU A 139 -5.52 17.68 -0.75
C LEU A 139 -5.64 18.54 0.51
N TYR A 140 -4.70 18.39 1.45
CA TYR A 140 -4.68 19.14 2.71
C TYR A 140 -3.29 19.72 2.99
N ALA A 141 -3.25 20.80 3.76
CA ALA A 141 -2.02 21.31 4.36
C ALA A 141 -1.86 20.70 5.76
N PRO A 142 -0.64 20.30 6.18
CA PRO A 142 -0.40 19.81 7.53
C PRO A 142 -0.90 20.78 8.59
N SER A 143 -1.45 20.22 9.66
CA SER A 143 -2.02 20.96 10.79
C SER A 143 -1.68 20.24 12.09
N PRO A 144 -1.90 20.82 13.27
CA PRO A 144 -1.72 20.09 14.53
C PRO A 144 -2.51 18.76 14.59
N ASN A 145 -3.62 18.65 13.85
CA ASN A 145 -4.45 17.44 13.75
C ASN A 145 -4.02 16.48 12.62
N ASN A 146 -3.15 16.92 11.71
CA ASN A 146 -2.50 16.13 10.67
C ASN A 146 -1.02 16.56 10.62
N PRO A 147 -0.20 16.14 11.59
CA PRO A 147 1.13 16.69 11.80
C PRO A 147 2.02 16.50 10.57
N PRO A 148 3.01 17.38 10.36
CA PRO A 148 3.97 17.22 9.27
C PRO A 148 4.69 15.87 9.44
N GLY A 149 4.51 14.97 8.47
CA GLY A 149 5.09 13.63 8.47
C GLY A 149 4.36 12.64 7.55
N GLU A 150 3.04 12.74 7.42
CA GLU A 150 2.26 11.94 6.46
C GLU A 150 2.19 12.68 5.12
N GLN A 151 2.75 12.07 4.05
CA GLN A 151 2.67 12.61 2.68
C GLN A 151 1.28 12.40 2.07
N GLY A 152 0.59 11.35 2.51
CA GLY A 152 -0.78 11.05 2.16
C GLY A 152 -1.35 9.99 3.10
N ALA A 153 -2.64 9.74 2.98
CA ALA A 153 -3.32 8.65 3.65
C ALA A 153 -4.61 8.25 2.91
N PHE A 154 -4.78 6.96 2.69
CA PHE A 154 -6.08 6.35 2.43
C PHE A 154 -6.76 5.95 3.75
N ARG A 155 -8.00 6.39 3.93
CA ARG A 155 -8.79 6.18 5.16
C ARG A 155 -9.97 5.26 4.87
N PRO A 156 -9.97 4.00 5.35
CA PRO A 156 -11.06 3.06 5.09
C PRO A 156 -12.36 3.40 5.84
N ASN A 157 -12.29 4.26 6.88
CA ASN A 157 -13.44 4.60 7.72
C ASN A 157 -14.46 5.51 7.02
N ASP A 158 -13.98 6.46 6.22
CA ASP A 158 -14.80 7.36 5.41
C ASP A 158 -14.61 7.11 3.90
N TRP A 159 -13.71 6.20 3.53
CA TRP A 159 -13.34 5.86 2.15
C TRP A 159 -12.75 7.04 1.39
N SER A 160 -11.85 7.78 2.04
CA SER A 160 -11.18 8.96 1.47
C SER A 160 -9.70 8.71 1.16
N LEU A 161 -9.18 9.43 0.17
CA LEU A 161 -7.77 9.47 -0.20
C LEU A 161 -7.32 10.93 -0.10
N LEU A 162 -6.42 11.23 0.84
CA LEU A 162 -5.99 12.58 1.16
C LEU A 162 -4.48 12.70 0.98
N LEU A 163 -4.00 13.72 0.26
CA LEU A 163 -2.56 14.00 0.14
C LEU A 163 -2.19 15.33 0.77
N SER A 164 -1.00 15.36 1.36
CA SER A 164 -0.37 16.59 1.83
C SER A 164 0.12 17.43 0.65
N VAL A 165 -0.26 18.70 0.62
CA VAL A 165 0.26 19.66 -0.38
C VAL A 165 1.66 20.18 -0.04
N SER A 166 2.21 19.82 1.13
CA SER A 166 3.53 20.31 1.55
C SER A 166 4.65 19.89 0.61
N GLU A 167 4.55 18.70 0.01
CA GLU A 167 5.52 18.23 -0.99
C GLU A 167 5.54 19.12 -2.23
N LEU A 168 4.46 19.84 -2.54
CA LEU A 168 4.38 20.73 -3.70
C LEU A 168 4.95 22.13 -3.43
N ALA A 169 5.22 22.49 -2.17
CA ALA A 169 5.75 23.81 -1.81
C ALA A 169 7.01 24.24 -2.59
N PRO A 170 7.99 23.35 -2.87
CA PRO A 170 9.17 23.72 -3.65
C PRO A 170 8.86 24.16 -5.09
N MET A 171 7.77 23.68 -5.70
CA MET A 171 7.39 24.03 -7.07
C MET A 171 7.16 25.54 -7.23
N PHE A 172 6.61 26.18 -6.20
CA PHE A 172 6.30 27.62 -6.19
C PHE A 172 7.52 28.51 -5.97
N ARG A 173 8.69 27.93 -5.70
CA ARG A 173 9.97 28.65 -5.58
C ARG A 173 10.74 28.73 -6.90
N ILE A 174 10.28 28.00 -7.92
CA ILE A 174 10.90 27.97 -9.24
C ILE A 174 10.51 29.24 -10.01
N ARG A 175 11.48 30.10 -10.28
CA ARG A 175 11.25 31.37 -11.00
C ARG A 175 11.26 31.22 -12.52
N LYS A 176 11.96 30.19 -13.01
CA LYS A 176 12.10 29.91 -14.44
C LYS A 176 12.18 28.40 -14.64
N ALA A 177 11.29 27.88 -15.48
CA ALA A 177 11.35 26.49 -15.90
C ALA A 177 12.57 26.29 -16.84
N GLU A 178 13.36 25.25 -16.57
CA GLU A 178 14.49 24.92 -17.44
C GLU A 178 14.01 24.26 -18.75
N PRO A 179 14.69 24.56 -19.88
CA PRO A 179 14.38 23.94 -21.16
C PRO A 179 14.69 22.43 -21.11
N PRO A 180 14.00 21.61 -21.93
CA PRO A 180 14.18 20.16 -21.95
C PRO A 180 15.61 19.66 -22.22
N SER A 181 16.50 20.49 -22.78
CA SER A 181 17.87 20.09 -23.13
C SER A 181 18.80 19.88 -21.92
N ASN A 182 18.45 20.41 -20.74
CA ASN A 182 19.20 20.18 -19.51
C ASN A 182 18.46 19.17 -18.62
N MET A 183 18.71 17.89 -18.87
CA MET A 183 17.97 16.78 -18.26
C MET A 183 18.15 16.68 -16.74
N ALA A 184 19.35 16.97 -16.22
CA ALA A 184 19.64 16.87 -14.79
C ALA A 184 18.87 17.94 -13.99
N ASP A 185 18.93 19.19 -14.44
CA ASP A 185 18.25 20.30 -13.77
C ASP A 185 16.73 20.18 -13.91
N ARG A 186 16.23 19.77 -15.10
CA ARG A 186 14.81 19.49 -15.31
C ARG A 186 14.31 18.40 -14.37
N ARG A 187 15.07 17.32 -14.19
CA ARG A 187 14.72 16.24 -13.25
C ARG A 187 14.62 16.78 -11.83
N GLN A 188 15.59 17.57 -11.40
CA GLN A 188 15.60 18.15 -10.05
C GLN A 188 14.41 19.11 -9.84
N GLN A 189 14.05 19.92 -10.85
CA GLN A 189 12.90 20.82 -10.78
C GLN A 189 11.56 20.09 -10.69
N LEU A 190 11.44 18.93 -11.33
CA LEU A 190 10.21 18.14 -11.37
C LEU A 190 10.11 17.09 -10.25
N ASP A 191 11.15 16.94 -9.43
CA ASP A 191 11.20 15.98 -8.34
C ASP A 191 10.02 16.08 -7.36
N PRO A 192 9.55 17.29 -6.95
CA PRO A 192 8.37 17.39 -6.10
C PRO A 192 7.08 16.85 -6.75
N LEU A 193 6.92 17.00 -8.08
CA LEU A 193 5.78 16.44 -8.80
C LEU A 193 5.86 14.92 -8.92
N LYS A 194 7.08 14.39 -9.06
CA LYS A 194 7.34 12.96 -9.06
C LYS A 194 6.95 12.34 -7.71
N VAL A 195 7.41 12.93 -6.61
CA VAL A 195 7.06 12.49 -5.24
C VAL A 195 5.54 12.54 -5.04
N PHE A 196 4.88 13.61 -5.49
CA PHE A 196 3.42 13.69 -5.43
C PHE A 196 2.70 12.58 -6.22
N ALA A 197 3.18 12.26 -7.43
CA ALA A 197 2.63 11.18 -8.25
C ALA A 197 2.87 9.79 -7.62
N ASP A 198 4.07 9.58 -7.06
CA ASP A 198 4.43 8.40 -6.28
C ASP A 198 3.49 8.20 -5.08
N THR A 199 3.38 9.20 -4.19
CA THR A 199 2.47 9.15 -3.03
C THR A 199 1.03 8.89 -3.47
N LEU A 200 0.55 9.53 -4.53
CA LEU A 200 -0.82 9.34 -4.98
C LEU A 200 -1.09 7.91 -5.46
N TYR A 201 -0.14 7.31 -6.18
CA TYR A 201 -0.27 5.93 -6.64
C TYR A 201 -0.17 4.92 -5.49
N HIS A 202 0.69 5.20 -4.51
CA HIS A 202 0.79 4.46 -3.24
C HIS A 202 -0.53 4.45 -2.48
N GLU A 203 -1.13 5.62 -2.23
CA GLU A 203 -2.40 5.70 -1.49
C GLU A 203 -3.57 5.10 -2.28
N ALA A 204 -3.57 5.21 -3.61
CA ALA A 204 -4.54 4.54 -4.45
C ALA A 204 -4.42 3.01 -4.33
N ARG A 205 -3.19 2.48 -4.17
CA ARG A 205 -3.00 1.05 -3.93
C ARG A 205 -3.67 0.61 -2.63
N HIS A 206 -3.59 1.39 -1.56
CA HIS A 206 -4.32 1.08 -0.32
C HIS A 206 -5.83 1.00 -0.55
N CYS A 207 -6.42 1.92 -1.31
CA CYS A 207 -7.84 1.83 -1.67
C CYS A 207 -8.18 0.49 -2.34
N GLN A 208 -7.38 0.08 -3.33
CA GLN A 208 -7.57 -1.18 -4.04
C GLN A 208 -7.41 -2.40 -3.12
N GLN A 209 -6.40 -2.40 -2.25
CA GLN A 209 -6.17 -3.46 -1.26
C GLN A 209 -7.37 -3.60 -0.32
N TRP A 210 -7.82 -2.51 0.30
CA TRP A 210 -8.96 -2.54 1.22
C TRP A 210 -10.23 -3.07 0.56
N PHE A 211 -10.50 -2.69 -0.69
CA PHE A 211 -11.66 -3.17 -1.43
C PHE A 211 -11.63 -4.71 -1.54
N TRP A 212 -10.51 -5.28 -1.97
CA TRP A 212 -10.39 -6.72 -2.17
C TRP A 212 -10.25 -7.51 -0.86
N ILE A 213 -9.64 -6.93 0.17
CA ILE A 213 -9.61 -7.50 1.53
C ILE A 213 -11.02 -7.61 2.08
N TYR A 214 -11.83 -6.55 1.97
CA TYR A 214 -13.24 -6.57 2.38
C TYR A 214 -14.03 -7.63 1.60
N ALA A 215 -13.80 -7.76 0.30
CA ALA A 215 -14.45 -8.80 -0.50
C ALA A 215 -14.08 -10.20 0.00
N LEU A 216 -12.79 -10.47 0.24
CA LEU A 216 -12.30 -11.78 0.70
C LEU A 216 -12.89 -12.18 2.05
N VAL A 217 -12.85 -11.29 3.06
CA VAL A 217 -13.31 -11.62 4.43
C VAL A 217 -14.83 -11.79 4.51
N GLN A 218 -15.59 -11.14 3.64
CA GLN A 218 -17.06 -11.24 3.60
C GLN A 218 -17.56 -12.43 2.78
N GLN A 219 -16.95 -12.70 1.62
CA GLN A 219 -17.41 -13.74 0.70
C GLN A 219 -16.84 -15.13 1.04
N HIS A 220 -15.68 -15.19 1.69
CA HIS A 220 -14.99 -16.43 2.04
C HIS A 220 -14.62 -16.51 3.52
N PRO A 221 -15.62 -16.43 4.43
CA PRO A 221 -15.36 -16.47 5.88
C PRO A 221 -14.72 -17.79 6.34
N ASP A 222 -14.88 -18.87 5.57
CA ASP A 222 -14.26 -20.17 5.83
C ASP A 222 -12.74 -20.17 5.61
N ASN A 223 -12.17 -19.12 5.00
CA ASN A 223 -10.71 -18.92 4.99
C ASN A 223 -10.15 -18.54 6.37
N PHE A 224 -11.02 -18.20 7.32
CA PHE A 224 -10.72 -17.56 8.59
C PHE A 224 -11.36 -18.29 9.79
N GLU A 225 -11.46 -19.62 9.73
CA GLU A 225 -12.13 -20.45 10.73
C GLU A 225 -11.68 -20.20 12.19
N THR A 226 -10.41 -19.85 12.40
CA THR A 226 -9.85 -19.54 13.73
C THR A 226 -10.15 -18.12 14.22
N ILE A 227 -10.59 -17.22 13.33
CA ILE A 227 -10.89 -15.81 13.62
C ILE A 227 -12.19 -15.39 12.90
N PRO A 228 -13.33 -16.04 13.19
CA PRO A 228 -14.57 -15.86 12.43
C PRO A 228 -15.15 -14.44 12.52
N ASN A 229 -14.73 -13.63 13.49
CA ASN A 229 -15.20 -12.25 13.62
C ASN A 229 -14.56 -11.29 12.60
N ILE A 230 -13.52 -11.70 11.86
CA ILE A 230 -12.91 -10.88 10.80
C ILE A 230 -13.94 -10.48 9.72
N ALA A 231 -14.95 -11.31 9.45
CA ALA A 231 -16.01 -10.99 8.50
C ALA A 231 -16.90 -9.81 8.95
N LYS A 232 -16.92 -9.49 10.25
CA LYS A 232 -17.68 -8.36 10.84
C LYS A 232 -16.87 -7.07 10.88
N TRP A 233 -15.56 -7.14 10.66
CA TRP A 233 -14.64 -6.01 10.76
C TRP A 233 -14.93 -4.87 9.77
N PRO A 234 -15.24 -5.14 8.48
CA PRO A 234 -15.51 -4.07 7.51
C PRO A 234 -16.65 -3.13 7.91
N SER A 235 -17.76 -3.68 8.41
CA SER A 235 -18.94 -2.86 8.79
C SER A 235 -18.66 -1.95 9.97
N VAL A 236 -17.81 -2.37 10.92
CA VAL A 236 -17.45 -1.55 12.08
C VAL A 236 -16.51 -0.41 11.68
N LEU A 237 -15.52 -0.67 10.84
CA LEU A 237 -14.65 0.40 10.32
C LEU A 237 -15.46 1.48 9.60
N SER A 238 -16.40 1.08 8.73
CA SER A 238 -17.26 2.04 8.00
C SER A 238 -18.20 2.88 8.88
N ASN A 239 -18.44 2.46 10.12
CA ASN A 239 -19.34 3.15 11.06
C ASN A 239 -18.61 4.09 12.04
N SER A 240 -17.27 4.07 12.06
CA SER A 240 -16.48 4.75 13.10
C SER A 240 -16.41 6.28 12.95
N TYR A 241 -16.82 6.84 11.81
CA TYR A 241 -16.75 8.28 11.49
C TYR A 241 -18.12 8.92 11.16
N ALA A 242 -19.24 8.25 11.46
CA ALA A 242 -20.60 8.78 11.22
C ALA A 242 -20.98 10.02 12.07
N THR A 243 -20.01 10.70 12.68
CA THR A 243 -20.17 11.94 13.42
C THR A 243 -19.46 13.06 12.67
N HIS A 244 -20.20 13.76 11.79
CA HIS A 244 -20.13 15.20 11.49
C HIS A 244 -20.66 15.43 10.06
N ASN A 245 -21.93 15.87 9.98
CA ASN A 245 -22.70 16.22 8.77
C ASN A 245 -23.11 15.00 7.91
N THR A 246 -24.37 14.69 7.60
CA THR A 246 -25.65 15.41 7.56
C THR A 246 -26.74 14.36 7.34
N SER A 247 -27.96 14.62 7.80
CA SER A 247 -29.25 14.14 7.24
C SER A 247 -29.23 12.99 6.21
N GLU A 248 -29.77 11.84 6.62
CA GLU A 248 -30.44 10.81 5.79
C GLU A 248 -29.64 10.05 4.70
N GLY A 249 -28.32 10.20 4.63
CA GLY A 249 -27.48 9.49 3.64
C GLY A 249 -26.62 8.37 4.23
N LYS A 250 -26.53 7.24 3.53
CA LYS A 250 -25.53 6.19 3.76
C LYS A 250 -24.13 6.67 3.34
N SER A 251 -23.11 6.48 4.17
CA SER A 251 -21.73 6.91 3.84
C SER A 251 -21.15 6.12 2.65
N GLN A 252 -20.11 6.66 2.00
CA GLN A 252 -19.42 5.91 0.94
C GLN A 252 -18.83 4.62 1.51
N ALA A 253 -18.13 4.67 2.65
CA ALA A 253 -17.56 3.48 3.29
C ALA A 253 -18.60 2.38 3.53
N GLN A 254 -19.82 2.73 4.00
CA GLN A 254 -20.92 1.77 4.15
C GLN A 254 -21.37 1.20 2.80
N SER A 255 -21.35 2.01 1.75
CA SER A 255 -21.68 1.58 0.38
C SER A 255 -20.65 0.60 -0.18
N ILE A 256 -19.38 0.81 0.14
CA ILE A 256 -18.27 -0.08 -0.22
C ILE A 256 -18.39 -1.43 0.49
N VAL A 257 -18.75 -1.46 1.77
CA VAL A 257 -18.95 -2.73 2.50
C VAL A 257 -20.02 -3.59 1.80
N GLU A 258 -21.16 -3.00 1.43
CA GLU A 258 -22.20 -3.73 0.69
C GLU A 258 -21.79 -4.13 -0.74
N LEU A 259 -20.99 -3.30 -1.41
CA LEU A 259 -20.49 -3.56 -2.75
C LEU A 259 -19.51 -4.73 -2.75
N THR A 260 -18.53 -4.70 -1.85
CA THR A 260 -17.50 -5.73 -1.68
C THR A 260 -18.10 -7.07 -1.23
N ALA A 261 -19.22 -7.08 -0.51
CA ALA A 261 -19.93 -8.33 -0.19
C ALA A 261 -20.52 -9.05 -1.42
N LYS A 262 -20.72 -8.34 -2.54
CA LYS A 262 -21.37 -8.86 -3.75
C LYS A 262 -20.44 -8.95 -4.95
N HIS A 263 -19.39 -8.13 -4.99
CA HIS A 263 -18.48 -8.05 -6.13
C HIS A 263 -17.51 -9.22 -6.13
N ARG A 264 -17.72 -10.18 -7.04
CA ARG A 264 -16.99 -11.45 -7.07
C ARG A 264 -15.48 -11.21 -7.12
N ILE A 265 -14.77 -11.81 -6.18
CA ILE A 265 -13.30 -11.82 -6.19
C ILE A 265 -12.79 -12.63 -7.38
N PRO A 266 -11.82 -12.12 -8.18
CA PRO A 266 -11.21 -12.91 -9.23
C PRO A 266 -10.52 -14.14 -8.64
N ASN A 267 -10.66 -15.27 -9.33
CA ASN A 267 -10.19 -16.57 -8.84
C ASN A 267 -8.75 -16.85 -9.27
N ASP A 268 -7.82 -16.03 -8.77
CA ASP A 268 -6.37 -16.21 -8.95
C ASP A 268 -5.70 -16.62 -7.63
N THR A 269 -5.02 -17.76 -7.62
CA THR A 269 -4.46 -18.35 -6.39
C THR A 269 -3.42 -17.45 -5.74
N ALA A 270 -2.50 -16.88 -6.52
CA ALA A 270 -1.42 -16.06 -6.00
C ALA A 270 -1.98 -14.79 -5.33
N THR A 271 -2.90 -14.12 -6.01
CA THR A 271 -3.58 -12.94 -5.48
C THR A 271 -4.37 -13.25 -4.22
N LEU A 272 -5.11 -14.36 -4.19
CA LEU A 272 -5.87 -14.75 -3.00
C LEU A 272 -4.94 -15.00 -1.79
N ILE A 273 -3.74 -15.55 -2.02
CA ILE A 273 -2.72 -15.73 -0.97
C ILE A 273 -2.25 -14.36 -0.45
N SER A 274 -1.93 -13.43 -1.36
CA SER A 274 -1.57 -12.04 -1.04
C SER A 274 -2.65 -11.36 -0.19
N LEU A 275 -3.90 -11.37 -0.66
CA LEU A 275 -5.04 -10.76 0.02
C LEU A 275 -5.28 -11.38 1.40
N LYS A 276 -5.11 -12.69 1.56
CA LYS A 276 -5.25 -13.34 2.87
C LYS A 276 -4.20 -12.86 3.87
N ARG A 277 -2.94 -12.70 3.43
CA ARG A 277 -1.85 -12.18 4.28
C ARG A 277 -2.15 -10.75 4.73
N MET A 278 -2.55 -9.89 3.79
CA MET A 278 -2.93 -8.51 4.10
C MET A 278 -4.16 -8.45 5.02
N ALA A 279 -5.19 -9.27 4.77
CA ALA A 279 -6.40 -9.31 5.58
C ALA A 279 -6.12 -9.67 7.05
N ILE A 280 -5.35 -10.74 7.30
CA ILE A 280 -5.00 -11.13 8.67
C ILE A 280 -4.12 -10.07 9.33
N GLY A 281 -3.11 -9.56 8.63
CA GLY A 281 -2.21 -8.53 9.13
C GLY A 281 -2.92 -7.24 9.52
N GLN A 282 -3.78 -6.71 8.62
CA GLN A 282 -4.55 -5.50 8.89
C GLN A 282 -5.61 -5.70 9.98
N TYR A 283 -6.19 -6.91 10.09
CA TYR A 283 -7.16 -7.21 11.14
C TYR A 283 -6.51 -7.20 12.52
N VAL A 284 -5.38 -7.91 12.71
CA VAL A 284 -4.67 -7.91 14.00
C VAL A 284 -4.13 -6.51 14.35
N TYR A 285 -3.65 -5.76 13.35
CA TYR A 285 -3.26 -4.36 13.52
C TYR A 285 -4.43 -3.50 14.03
N THR A 286 -5.60 -3.59 13.38
CA THR A 286 -6.78 -2.83 13.79
C THR A 286 -7.24 -3.21 15.19
N LEU A 287 -7.24 -4.50 15.53
CA LEU A 287 -7.55 -4.95 16.88
C LEU A 287 -6.56 -4.38 17.90
N ASN A 288 -5.27 -4.29 17.56
CA ASN A 288 -4.26 -3.68 18.44
C ASN A 288 -4.56 -2.20 18.69
N VAL A 289 -4.86 -1.43 17.63
CA VAL A 289 -5.25 -0.02 17.74
C VAL A 289 -6.48 0.13 18.63
N TRP A 290 -7.53 -0.65 18.40
CA TRP A 290 -8.74 -0.64 19.23
C TRP A 290 -8.48 -1.03 20.69
N ARG A 291 -7.58 -1.98 20.95
CA ARG A 291 -7.15 -2.34 22.31
C ARG A 291 -6.53 -1.15 23.02
N ARG A 292 -5.56 -0.48 22.37
CA ARG A 292 -4.85 0.68 22.91
C ARG A 292 -5.79 1.87 23.15
N LEU A 293 -6.69 2.14 22.22
CA LEU A 293 -7.70 3.20 22.33
C LEU A 293 -8.87 2.84 23.26
N LYS A 294 -8.88 1.62 23.83
CA LYS A 294 -9.99 1.07 24.63
C LYS A 294 -11.34 1.07 23.89
N TYR A 295 -11.32 1.15 22.56
CA TYR A 295 -12.50 1.00 21.72
C TYR A 295 -12.98 -0.46 21.73
N ARG A 296 -14.29 -0.67 21.76
CA ARG A 296 -14.91 -2.00 21.78
C ARG A 296 -15.95 -2.06 20.67
N PRO A 297 -15.69 -2.81 19.58
CA PRO A 297 -16.67 -2.95 18.51
C PRO A 297 -17.89 -3.73 19.02
N PRO A 298 -19.09 -3.56 18.44
CA PRO A 298 -20.30 -4.24 18.91
C PRO A 298 -20.18 -5.77 19.00
N TYR A 299 -19.36 -6.39 18.13
CA TYR A 299 -19.14 -7.84 18.14
C TYR A 299 -18.07 -8.31 19.15
N LEU A 300 -17.38 -7.39 19.85
CA LEU A 300 -16.44 -7.65 20.95
C LEU A 300 -16.73 -6.68 22.12
N ALA A 301 -17.96 -6.73 22.64
CA ALA A 301 -18.51 -5.75 23.58
C ALA A 301 -17.79 -5.65 24.94
N HIS A 302 -16.92 -6.60 25.29
CA HIS A 302 -16.22 -6.64 26.57
C HIS A 302 -14.71 -6.77 26.40
N ALA A 303 -13.93 -6.28 27.36
CA ALA A 303 -12.46 -6.32 27.30
C ALA A 303 -11.90 -7.74 27.16
N THR A 304 -12.52 -8.73 27.80
CA THR A 304 -12.13 -10.15 27.68
C THR A 304 -12.39 -10.71 26.28
N ALA A 305 -13.52 -10.35 25.66
CA ALA A 305 -13.83 -10.74 24.29
C ALA A 305 -12.85 -10.10 23.30
N MET A 306 -12.53 -8.82 23.49
CA MET A 306 -11.55 -8.09 22.69
C MET A 306 -10.16 -8.73 22.78
N GLU A 307 -9.70 -9.03 23.99
CA GLU A 307 -8.40 -9.67 24.20
C GLU A 307 -8.36 -11.06 23.59
N SER A 308 -9.41 -11.85 23.78
CA SER A 308 -9.51 -13.21 23.24
C SER A 308 -9.48 -13.22 21.70
N GLU A 309 -10.16 -12.27 21.04
CA GLU A 309 -10.10 -12.14 19.58
C GLU A 309 -8.70 -11.71 19.12
N TYR A 310 -8.09 -10.73 19.79
CA TYR A 310 -6.74 -10.30 19.47
C TYR A 310 -5.73 -11.44 19.55
N GLN A 311 -5.77 -12.25 20.61
CA GLN A 311 -4.86 -13.39 20.75
C GLN A 311 -5.07 -14.44 19.64
N ARG A 312 -6.31 -14.68 19.20
CA ARG A 312 -6.58 -15.56 18.05
C ARG A 312 -6.05 -14.97 16.73
N ALA A 313 -6.26 -13.67 16.49
CA ALA A 313 -5.78 -12.99 15.30
C ALA A 313 -4.26 -12.91 15.25
N HIS A 314 -3.61 -12.65 16.39
CA HIS A 314 -2.17 -12.67 16.54
C HIS A 314 -1.57 -14.04 16.25
N ALA A 315 -2.14 -15.11 16.83
CA ALA A 315 -1.70 -16.46 16.56
C ALA A 315 -1.87 -16.84 15.07
N ALA A 316 -2.99 -16.44 14.45
CA ALA A 316 -3.23 -16.67 13.02
C ALA A 316 -2.26 -15.88 12.14
N ALA A 317 -1.93 -14.64 12.50
CA ALA A 317 -0.92 -13.83 11.82
C ALA A 317 0.46 -14.45 11.94
N THR A 318 0.84 -14.89 13.13
CA THR A 318 2.15 -15.52 13.40
C THR A 318 2.32 -16.78 12.56
N ASP A 319 1.33 -17.67 12.54
CA ASP A 319 1.38 -18.90 11.73
C ASP A 319 1.40 -18.61 10.22
N LEU A 320 0.65 -17.62 9.74
CA LEU A 320 0.61 -17.30 8.31
C LEU A 320 1.86 -16.55 7.81
N LEU A 321 2.45 -15.70 8.65
CA LEU A 321 3.52 -14.77 8.26
C LEU A 321 4.93 -15.25 8.66
N GLN A 322 5.08 -16.44 9.25
CA GLN A 322 6.37 -16.99 9.68
C GLN A 322 7.36 -17.33 8.55
N HIS A 323 6.89 -17.40 7.30
CA HIS A 323 7.72 -17.73 6.12
C HIS A 323 7.39 -16.80 4.95
N VAL A 324 7.15 -15.51 5.23
CA VAL A 324 6.68 -14.56 4.20
C VAL A 324 7.47 -13.26 4.09
N GLY A 325 8.59 -13.13 4.77
CA GLY A 325 9.52 -12.01 4.67
C GLY A 325 10.65 -12.25 3.65
N ILE A 326 11.60 -11.32 3.59
CA ILE A 326 12.74 -11.39 2.67
C ILE A 326 13.51 -12.71 2.84
N GLY A 327 13.65 -13.48 1.76
CA GLY A 327 14.37 -14.75 1.78
C GLY A 327 13.73 -15.85 2.66
N GLY A 328 12.43 -15.77 2.95
CA GLY A 328 11.76 -16.78 3.80
C GLY A 328 11.74 -16.45 5.29
N THR A 329 12.20 -15.26 5.68
CA THR A 329 12.21 -14.86 7.08
C THR A 329 10.79 -14.64 7.62
N PRO A 330 10.58 -14.81 8.93
CA PRO A 330 9.31 -14.44 9.55
C PRO A 330 9.14 -12.91 9.56
N ILE A 331 7.92 -12.44 9.33
CA ILE A 331 7.53 -11.08 9.73
C ILE A 331 7.26 -11.12 11.24
N ASP A 332 7.90 -10.23 12.00
CA ASP A 332 7.61 -10.04 13.42
C ASP A 332 6.23 -9.38 13.57
N VAL A 333 5.24 -10.16 14.02
CA VAL A 333 3.85 -9.70 14.16
C VAL A 333 3.72 -8.65 15.27
N ASP A 334 4.48 -8.75 16.35
CA ASP A 334 4.42 -7.81 17.47
C ASP A 334 4.96 -6.45 17.05
N ALA A 335 6.08 -6.44 16.33
CA ALA A 335 6.64 -5.22 15.74
C ALA A 335 5.70 -4.64 14.67
N MET A 336 5.19 -5.48 13.76
CA MET A 336 4.29 -5.07 12.67
C MET A 336 3.04 -4.33 13.17
N VAL A 337 2.45 -4.76 14.30
CA VAL A 337 1.23 -4.15 14.85
C VAL A 337 1.49 -3.02 15.85
N ALA A 338 2.74 -2.78 16.23
CA ALA A 338 3.09 -1.78 17.23
C ALA A 338 2.67 -0.38 16.77
N GLU A 339 2.09 0.37 17.70
CA GLU A 339 1.75 1.78 17.50
C GLU A 339 2.17 2.57 18.75
N PRO A 340 2.83 3.73 18.63
CA PRO A 340 3.57 4.13 17.42
C PRO A 340 4.60 3.06 17.04
N ASN A 341 4.92 2.94 15.74
CA ASN A 341 5.95 2.01 15.27
C ASN A 341 7.27 2.26 15.99
N THR A 342 8.03 1.19 16.31
CA THR A 342 9.30 1.34 17.02
C THR A 342 10.42 1.80 16.08
N CYS A 343 10.33 1.43 14.82
CA CYS A 343 11.15 1.94 13.73
C CYS A 343 10.34 2.07 12.44
N TYR A 344 10.93 2.78 11.46
CA TYR A 344 10.44 2.77 10.08
C TYR A 344 10.42 1.36 9.48
N CYS A 345 11.32 0.48 9.94
CA CYS A 345 11.37 -0.91 9.49
C CYS A 345 10.12 -1.74 9.81
N ASP A 346 9.49 -1.54 10.96
CA ASP A 346 8.27 -2.24 11.35
C ASP A 346 7.09 -1.83 10.47
N TYR A 347 7.06 -0.55 10.12
CA TYR A 347 6.07 0.03 9.24
C TYR A 347 6.19 -0.54 7.83
N THR A 348 7.38 -0.51 7.23
CA THR A 348 7.56 -1.00 5.85
C THR A 348 7.50 -2.52 5.72
N ALA A 349 7.66 -3.27 6.83
CA ALA A 349 7.49 -4.72 6.87
C ALA A 349 6.02 -5.17 6.83
N ARG A 350 5.06 -4.27 7.06
CA ARG A 350 3.62 -4.58 6.93
C ARG A 350 3.34 -5.02 5.49
N PRO A 351 2.68 -6.19 5.27
CA PRO A 351 2.46 -6.71 3.93
C PRO A 351 1.77 -5.73 2.98
N TRP A 352 0.82 -4.92 3.49
CA TRP A 352 0.10 -3.94 2.69
C TRP A 352 0.92 -2.67 2.41
N GLU A 353 1.82 -2.28 3.31
CA GLU A 353 2.72 -1.12 3.12
C GLU A 353 3.82 -1.46 2.12
N ASN A 354 4.51 -2.61 2.28
CA ASN A 354 5.52 -3.04 1.32
C ASN A 354 4.96 -3.09 -0.11
N ASP A 355 3.74 -3.58 -0.26
CA ASP A 355 3.08 -3.65 -1.56
C ASP A 355 2.68 -2.27 -2.12
N ALA A 356 2.28 -1.32 -1.27
CA ALA A 356 2.00 0.06 -1.67
C ALA A 356 3.29 0.84 -2.01
N PHE A 357 4.36 0.67 -1.24
CA PHE A 357 5.68 1.20 -1.55
C PHE A 357 6.19 0.72 -2.91
N PHE A 358 6.00 -0.56 -3.20
CA PHE A 358 6.36 -1.10 -4.50
C PHE A 358 5.61 -0.40 -5.66
N CYS A 359 4.30 -0.17 -5.49
CA CYS A 359 3.52 0.57 -6.49
C CYS A 359 4.09 1.97 -6.71
N GLY A 360 4.40 2.67 -5.62
CA GLY A 360 5.03 3.98 -5.65
C GLY A 360 6.40 4.00 -6.36
N GLU A 361 7.25 3.01 -6.05
CA GLU A 361 8.55 2.83 -6.71
C GLU A 361 8.40 2.62 -8.23
N MET A 362 7.34 1.93 -8.68
CA MET A 362 7.02 1.79 -10.11
C MET A 362 6.54 3.10 -10.72
N ALA A 363 5.70 3.88 -10.03
CA ALA A 363 5.33 5.21 -10.49
C ALA A 363 6.58 6.12 -10.67
N THR A 364 7.51 6.08 -9.72
CA THR A 364 8.80 6.79 -9.82
C THR A 364 9.64 6.29 -11.00
N ALA A 365 9.74 4.98 -11.20
CA ALA A 365 10.55 4.39 -12.27
C ALA A 365 10.04 4.78 -13.67
N TYR A 366 8.72 4.75 -13.89
CA TYR A 366 8.14 5.21 -15.14
C TYR A 366 8.22 6.72 -15.31
N TRP A 367 8.16 7.51 -14.21
CA TRP A 367 8.27 8.96 -14.31
C TRP A 367 9.64 9.38 -14.82
N ASP A 368 10.70 8.78 -14.25
CA ASP A 368 12.07 8.97 -14.68
C ASP A 368 12.25 8.51 -16.16
N ALA A 369 11.59 7.42 -16.57
CA ALA A 369 11.65 6.92 -17.95
C ALA A 369 10.98 7.85 -18.98
N GLU A 370 9.85 8.46 -18.64
CA GLU A 370 9.20 9.48 -19.49
C GLU A 370 10.06 10.77 -19.60
N LEU A 371 10.96 10.99 -18.64
CA LEU A 371 12.04 11.98 -18.73
C LEU A 371 13.30 11.40 -19.42
N GLY A 372 13.20 10.34 -20.21
CA GLY A 372 14.32 9.81 -21.00
C GLY A 372 15.44 9.12 -20.21
N LEU A 373 15.22 8.81 -18.92
CA LEU A 373 16.15 7.98 -18.15
C LEU A 373 15.90 6.50 -18.43
N ALA A 374 16.88 5.66 -18.11
CA ALA A 374 16.72 4.22 -18.22
C ALA A 374 15.62 3.72 -17.27
N LEU A 375 14.64 3.00 -17.81
CA LEU A 375 13.57 2.38 -17.05
C LEU A 375 14.14 1.27 -16.14
N LYS A 376 14.03 1.46 -14.82
CA LYS A 376 14.48 0.51 -13.79
C LYS A 376 13.29 -0.13 -13.08
N THR A 377 12.75 -1.20 -13.67
CA THR A 377 11.71 -2.01 -13.04
C THR A 377 12.31 -3.09 -12.14
N HIS A 378 11.49 -3.62 -11.24
CA HIS A 378 11.87 -4.72 -10.36
C HIS A 378 11.96 -6.06 -11.10
N GLN A 379 12.81 -6.93 -10.56
CA GLN A 379 12.89 -8.34 -10.95
C GLN A 379 11.67 -9.12 -10.43
N VAL A 380 11.48 -10.33 -10.95
CA VAL A 380 10.57 -11.32 -10.35
C VAL A 380 11.04 -11.58 -8.92
N ASP A 381 10.11 -11.70 -7.98
CA ASP A 381 10.43 -11.93 -6.56
C ASP A 381 11.29 -10.81 -5.97
N GLN A 382 10.94 -9.55 -6.20
CA GLN A 382 11.54 -8.43 -5.46
C GLN A 382 10.51 -7.76 -4.55
N CYS A 383 10.96 -7.35 -3.36
CA CYS A 383 10.18 -6.51 -2.45
C CYS A 383 10.39 -5.02 -2.77
N SER A 384 9.66 -4.14 -2.10
CA SER A 384 9.96 -2.71 -2.18
C SER A 384 11.37 -2.46 -1.63
N ARG A 385 12.09 -1.48 -2.20
CA ARG A 385 13.37 -1.03 -1.64
C ARG A 385 13.21 -0.53 -0.22
N ALA A 386 12.07 0.07 0.11
CA ALA A 386 11.76 0.50 1.47
C ALA A 386 11.81 -0.67 2.48
N TYR A 387 11.29 -1.84 2.10
CA TYR A 387 11.37 -3.06 2.91
C TYR A 387 12.78 -3.68 2.91
N GLU A 388 13.46 -3.70 1.75
CA GLU A 388 14.84 -4.22 1.65
C GLU A 388 15.83 -3.42 2.51
N LEU A 389 15.74 -2.09 2.47
CA LEU A 389 16.57 -1.20 3.29
C LEU A 389 16.29 -1.40 4.78
N ALA A 390 15.01 -1.49 5.16
CA ALA A 390 14.59 -1.74 6.52
C ALA A 390 15.17 -3.05 7.10
N ASP A 391 15.08 -4.14 6.35
CA ASP A 391 15.64 -5.45 6.75
C ASP A 391 17.17 -5.41 6.86
N ALA A 392 17.86 -4.77 5.91
CA ALA A 392 19.31 -4.63 5.95
C ALA A 392 19.77 -3.85 7.20
N HIS A 393 19.08 -2.75 7.53
CA HIS A 393 19.35 -1.98 8.74
C HIS A 393 19.09 -2.78 10.01
N HIS A 394 18.00 -3.55 10.07
CA HIS A 394 17.69 -4.41 11.21
C HIS A 394 18.78 -5.48 11.42
N LYS A 395 19.18 -6.18 10.36
CA LYS A 395 20.26 -7.19 10.42
C LYS A 395 21.58 -6.60 10.89
N LEU A 396 21.91 -5.38 10.45
CA LEU A 396 23.10 -4.68 10.92
C LEU A 396 23.00 -4.34 12.41
N ALA A 397 21.85 -3.82 12.87
CA ALA A 397 21.63 -3.48 14.27
C ALA A 397 21.75 -4.71 15.18
N VAL A 398 21.18 -5.84 14.78
CA VAL A 398 21.29 -7.11 15.52
C VAL A 398 22.73 -7.61 15.60
N ARG A 399 23.49 -7.54 14.49
CA ARG A 399 24.92 -7.91 14.49
C ARG A 399 25.74 -7.04 15.44
N VAL A 400 25.57 -5.72 15.38
CA VAL A 400 26.29 -4.77 16.25
C VAL A 400 25.91 -4.98 17.72
N ALA A 401 24.66 -5.29 18.02
CA ALA A 401 24.23 -5.62 19.38
C ALA A 401 24.84 -6.95 19.88
N GLY A 402 24.89 -7.98 19.02
CA GLY A 402 25.52 -9.27 19.33
C GLY A 402 27.04 -9.17 19.52
N ASP A 403 27.72 -8.34 18.73
CA ASP A 403 29.16 -8.08 18.87
C ASP A 403 29.49 -7.33 20.17
N ARG A 404 28.59 -6.47 20.65
CA ARG A 404 28.74 -5.79 21.94
C ARG A 404 28.57 -6.72 23.14
N THR A 405 27.63 -7.67 23.08
CA THR A 405 27.47 -8.68 24.13
C THR A 405 28.58 -9.74 24.09
N GLY A 406 29.18 -9.99 22.93
CA GLY A 406 30.35 -10.89 22.80
C GLY A 406 31.67 -10.28 23.26
N ALA A 407 31.75 -8.95 23.40
CA ALA A 407 32.94 -8.26 23.88
C ALA A 407 33.01 -8.18 25.43
N GLU A 408 31.89 -8.28 26.13
CA GLU A 408 31.85 -8.28 27.61
C GLU A 408 32.22 -9.65 28.22
N ASP A 409 32.12 -10.75 27.46
CA ASP A 409 32.50 -12.10 27.90
C ASP A 409 34.00 -12.42 27.68
N ALA A 410 34.75 -11.53 27.03
CA ALA A 410 36.17 -11.75 26.69
C ALA A 410 37.18 -11.15 27.69
N ASP A 411 36.73 -10.40 28.70
CA ASP A 411 37.63 -9.74 29.69
C ASP A 411 37.53 -10.36 31.11
N GLY A 412 36.96 -11.56 31.21
CA GLY A 412 36.90 -12.35 32.44
C GLY A 412 38.09 -13.30 32.58
N GLY A 413 39.32 -12.78 32.60
CA GLY A 413 40.48 -13.64 32.82
C GLY A 413 41.81 -12.90 32.91
N HIS A 414 42.10 -12.33 34.07
CA HIS A 414 43.40 -12.46 34.75
C HIS A 414 43.33 -12.16 36.24
#